data_AF-W7EFZ5-F1
#
_entry.id   AF-W7EFZ5-F1
#
_cell.length_a   1.000
_cell.length_b   1.000
_cell.length_c   1.000
_cell.angle_alpha   90.00
_cell.angle_beta   90.00
_cell.angle_gamma   90.00
#
_symmetry.space_group_name_H-M   'P 1'
#
loop_
_entity.id
_entity.type
_entity.pdbx_description
1 polymer ?
#
loop_
_entity_poly.entity_id
_entity_poly.type
_entity_poly.pdbx_seq_one_letter_code
_entity_poly.pdbx_strand_id
1 'polypeptide(L)'
;MCFYDQYRFDCGHWKWGHFRQQCAKEYRIDETCGMKLVMRTVSVKDQCKLCQKIVKKMRERTSALECIARWEKEGPKLRASIDKETEHVRTLDNQICELNRESERRHLAI
;
A
#
# COMPACT_ATOMS: atom_id res chain seq x y z
N MET A 1 -24.32 19.05 -1.65
CA MET A 1 -22.98 18.53 -1.26
C MET A 1 -23.13 17.41 -0.23
N CYS A 2 -22.72 16.20 -0.58
CA CYS A 2 -22.93 15.00 0.22
C CYS A 2 -21.75 14.80 1.17
N PHE A 3 -22.03 14.41 2.40
CA PHE A 3 -21.03 14.29 3.46
C PHE A 3 -20.59 12.84 3.63
N TYR A 4 -19.28 12.64 3.70
CA TYR A 4 -18.64 11.34 3.90
C TYR A 4 -17.64 11.43 5.05
N ASP A 5 -17.39 10.30 5.70
CA ASP A 5 -16.24 10.16 6.58
C ASP A 5 -14.94 10.08 5.76
N GLN A 6 -13.83 10.50 6.35
CA GLN A 6 -12.48 10.32 5.83
C GLN A 6 -11.73 9.38 6.77
N TYR A 7 -11.26 8.23 6.27
CA TYR A 7 -10.39 7.36 7.04
C TYR A 7 -8.94 7.72 6.80
N ARG A 8 -8.23 8.14 7.84
CA ARG A 8 -6.80 8.47 7.79
C ARG A 8 -5.99 7.37 8.47
N PHE A 9 -5.06 6.77 7.74
CA PHE A 9 -4.16 5.72 8.22
C PHE A 9 -2.94 6.34 8.91
N ASP A 10 -2.21 5.54 9.70
CA ASP A 10 -1.01 5.98 10.44
C ASP A 10 0.11 6.50 9.52
N CYS A 11 0.21 5.93 8.32
CA CYS A 11 1.12 6.36 7.25
C CYS A 11 0.73 7.70 6.59
N GLY A 12 -0.34 8.35 7.03
CA GLY A 12 -0.83 9.62 6.48
C GLY A 12 -1.72 9.49 5.24
N HIS A 13 -1.73 8.33 4.58
CA HIS A 13 -2.67 8.02 3.51
C HIS A 13 -4.12 8.07 4.02
N TRP A 14 -5.07 8.37 3.14
CA TRP A 14 -6.49 8.37 3.49
C TRP A 14 -7.37 7.74 2.40
N LYS A 15 -8.59 7.37 2.78
CA LYS A 15 -9.63 6.90 1.87
C LYS A 15 -11.00 7.46 2.26
N TRP A 16 -11.90 7.57 1.29
CA TRP A 16 -13.30 7.86 1.58
C TRP A 16 -13.90 6.73 2.43
N GLY A 17 -14.57 7.13 3.51
CA GLY A 17 -15.28 6.27 4.42
C GLY A 17 -16.77 6.22 4.12
N HIS A 18 -17.56 5.89 5.14
CA HIS A 18 -19.00 5.78 5.00
C HIS A 18 -19.67 7.10 4.64
N PHE A 19 -20.74 7.00 3.84
CA PHE A 19 -21.67 8.08 3.62
C PHE A 19 -22.36 8.44 4.93
N ARG A 20 -22.41 9.73 5.26
CA ARG A 20 -23.02 10.22 6.50
C ARG A 20 -24.36 10.87 6.25
N GLN A 21 -24.38 11.85 5.35
CA GLN A 21 -25.52 12.73 5.22
C GLN A 21 -25.69 13.21 3.78
N GLN A 22 -26.92 13.12 3.29
CA GLN A 22 -27.34 13.76 2.05
C GLN A 22 -27.56 15.25 2.28
N CYS A 23 -27.21 16.07 1.30
CA CYS A 23 -27.37 17.51 1.43
C CYS A 23 -28.85 17.91 1.40
N ALA A 24 -29.24 18.90 2.21
CA ALA A 24 -30.61 19.39 2.28
C ALA A 24 -31.15 20.01 0.97
N LYS A 25 -30.27 20.23 -0.02
CA LYS A 25 -30.61 20.84 -1.32
C LYS A 25 -30.95 19.81 -2.40
N GLU A 26 -30.65 18.53 -2.18
CA GLU A 26 -30.87 17.46 -3.15
C GLU A 26 -32.15 16.70 -2.74
N TYR A 27 -33.20 16.81 -3.55
CA TYR A 27 -34.52 16.22 -3.25
C TYR A 27 -34.61 14.73 -3.64
N ARG A 28 -33.74 14.27 -4.54
CA ARG A 28 -33.76 12.89 -5.05
C ARG A 28 -32.97 11.97 -4.13
N ILE A 29 -33.63 11.00 -3.54
CA ILE A 29 -33.05 10.04 -2.57
C ILE A 29 -31.92 9.20 -3.20
N ASP A 30 -32.00 8.94 -4.51
CA ASP A 30 -31.09 8.03 -5.21
C ASP A 30 -29.92 8.72 -5.95
N GLU A 31 -29.85 10.05 -5.96
CA GLU A 31 -28.76 10.79 -6.61
C GLU A 31 -27.87 11.48 -5.56
N THR A 32 -26.62 11.04 -5.46
CA THR A 32 -25.61 11.81 -4.71
C THR A 32 -25.23 13.02 -5.53
N CYS A 33 -25.37 14.22 -4.97
CA CYS A 33 -24.82 15.41 -5.62
C CYS A 33 -23.32 15.16 -5.88
N GLY A 34 -22.83 15.40 -7.10
CA GLY A 34 -21.51 14.93 -7.56
C GLY A 34 -20.28 15.42 -6.76
N MET A 35 -20.48 16.26 -5.74
CA MET A 35 -19.44 16.81 -4.88
C MET A 35 -19.48 16.18 -3.48
N LYS A 36 -18.37 15.53 -3.10
CA LYS A 36 -18.16 14.88 -1.79
C LYS A 36 -17.42 15.81 -0.83
N LEU A 37 -17.96 15.97 0.37
CA LEU A 37 -17.35 16.72 1.46
C LEU A 37 -16.96 15.79 2.62
N VAL A 38 -15.88 16.14 3.32
CA VAL A 38 -15.46 15.45 4.54
C VAL A 38 -16.26 16.02 5.72
N MET A 39 -16.94 15.15 6.47
CA MET A 39 -17.63 15.54 7.71
C MET A 39 -16.81 15.19 8.95
N ARG A 40 -16.23 13.98 8.97
CA ARG A 40 -15.38 13.53 10.08
C ARG A 40 -14.16 12.79 9.55
N THR A 41 -12.99 13.16 10.05
CA THR A 41 -11.78 12.35 9.86
C THR A 41 -11.64 11.36 11.01
N VAL A 42 -11.61 10.08 10.69
CA VAL A 42 -11.45 8.97 11.63
C VAL A 42 -10.05 8.39 11.44
N SER A 43 -9.24 8.43 12.50
CA SER A 43 -7.92 7.82 12.54
C SER A 43 -8.05 6.29 12.63
N VAL A 44 -7.48 5.60 11.66
CA VAL A 44 -7.39 4.14 11.62
C VAL A 44 -5.97 3.75 12.04
N LYS A 45 -5.85 3.03 13.17
CA LYS A 45 -4.59 2.47 13.68
C LYS A 45 -4.16 1.24 12.88
N ASP A 46 -4.07 1.40 11.55
CA ASP A 46 -3.63 0.37 10.63
C ASP A 46 -2.81 1.02 9.51
N GLN A 47 -1.97 0.21 8.87
CA GLN A 47 -1.23 0.61 7.69
C GLN A 47 -2.16 0.63 6.48
N CYS A 48 -1.91 1.53 5.53
CA CYS A 48 -2.65 1.49 4.28
C CYS A 48 -2.28 0.23 3.47
N LYS A 49 -3.15 -0.18 2.53
CA LYS A 49 -2.90 -1.35 1.69
C LYS A 49 -1.58 -1.28 0.92
N LEU A 50 -1.10 -0.08 0.58
CA LEU A 50 0.17 0.09 -0.12
C LEU A 50 1.36 -0.20 0.81
N CYS A 51 1.36 0.36 2.01
CA CYS A 51 2.35 0.05 3.04
C CYS A 51 2.35 -1.44 3.40
N GLN A 52 1.17 -2.06 3.54
CA GLN A 52 1.07 -3.51 3.78
C GLN A 52 1.72 -4.34 2.64
N LYS A 53 1.54 -3.94 1.37
CA LYS A 53 2.20 -4.58 0.22
C LYS A 53 3.73 -4.42 0.27
N ILE A 54 4.22 -3.22 0.59
CA ILE A 54 5.66 -2.94 0.71
C ILE A 54 6.27 -3.81 1.81
N VAL A 55 5.65 -3.85 2.99
CA VAL A 55 6.13 -4.67 4.12
C VAL A 55 6.16 -6.15 3.76
N LYS A 56 5.13 -6.65 3.06
CA LYS A 56 5.12 -8.04 2.58
C LYS A 56 6.30 -8.32 1.63
N LYS A 57 6.55 -7.44 0.67
CA LYS A 57 7.65 -7.60 -0.29
C LYS A 57 9.03 -7.50 0.36
N MET A 58 9.20 -6.60 1.34
CA MET A 58 10.42 -6.51 2.15
C MET A 58 10.70 -7.79 2.93
N ARG A 59 9.66 -8.44 3.47
CA ARG A 59 9.80 -9.74 4.16
C ARG A 59 10.19 -10.85 3.18
N GLU A 60 9.51 -10.94 2.04
CA GLU A 60 9.86 -11.90 0.97
C GLU A 60 11.32 -11.74 0.53
N ARG A 61 11.78 -10.50 0.33
CA ARG A 61 13.17 -10.17 0.00
C ARG A 61 14.15 -10.64 1.07
N THR A 62 13.82 -10.39 2.34
CA THR A 62 14.68 -10.78 3.47
C THR A 62 14.84 -12.30 3.54
N SER A 63 13.74 -13.04 3.39
CA SER A 63 13.78 -14.51 3.33
C SER A 63 14.61 -15.03 2.15
N ALA A 64 14.49 -14.42 0.97
CA ALA A 64 15.29 -14.81 -0.19
C ALA A 64 16.80 -14.57 0.02
N LEU A 65 17.18 -13.43 0.62
CA LEU A 65 18.57 -13.15 0.97
C LEU A 65 19.13 -14.12 2.01
N GLU A 66 18.33 -14.49 3.02
CA GLU A 66 18.71 -15.51 4.00
C GLU A 66 18.90 -16.91 3.37
N CYS A 67 18.07 -17.26 2.38
CA CYS A 67 18.24 -18.48 1.59
C CYS A 67 19.55 -18.46 0.79
N ILE A 68 19.85 -17.36 0.10
CA ILE A 68 21.12 -17.18 -0.65
C ILE A 68 22.31 -17.33 0.30
N ALA A 69 22.33 -16.60 1.41
CA ALA A 69 23.43 -16.63 2.38
C ALA A 69 23.66 -18.01 2.99
N ARG A 70 22.61 -18.85 3.08
CA ARG A 70 22.72 -20.24 3.50
C ARG A 70 23.35 -21.11 2.41
N TRP A 71 22.83 -21.03 1.18
CA TRP A 71 23.33 -21.82 0.06
C TRP A 71 24.78 -21.49 -0.32
N GLU A 72 25.21 -20.23 -0.16
CA GLU A 72 26.60 -19.83 -0.36
C GLU A 72 27.56 -20.58 0.57
N LYS A 73 27.12 -20.95 1.79
CA LYS A 73 27.93 -21.71 2.75
C LYS A 73 27.98 -23.21 2.44
N GLU A 74 26.97 -23.75 1.77
CA GLU A 74 26.86 -25.17 1.41
C GLU A 74 27.75 -25.56 0.20
N GLY A 75 28.25 -24.57 -0.54
CA GLY A 75 29.27 -24.74 -1.58
C GLY A 75 28.75 -24.66 -3.02
N PRO A 76 29.59 -25.00 -4.03
CA PRO A 76 29.37 -24.61 -5.43
C PRO A 76 28.22 -25.36 -6.12
N LYS A 77 27.71 -26.46 -5.54
CA LYS A 77 26.63 -27.28 -6.14
C LYS A 77 25.32 -26.50 -6.31
N LEU A 78 25.10 -25.45 -5.52
CA LEU A 78 23.88 -24.66 -5.54
C LEU A 78 24.01 -23.37 -6.35
N ARG A 79 25.08 -23.19 -7.15
CA ARG A 79 25.34 -21.94 -7.87
C ARG A 79 24.18 -21.50 -8.77
N ALA A 80 23.62 -22.43 -9.55
CA ALA A 80 22.46 -22.14 -10.39
C ALA A 80 21.22 -21.71 -9.60
N SER A 81 20.99 -22.31 -8.42
CA SER A 81 19.89 -21.92 -7.53
C SER A 81 20.12 -20.54 -6.92
N ILE A 82 21.36 -20.24 -6.52
CA ILE A 82 21.76 -18.93 -6.01
C ILE A 82 21.56 -17.85 -7.07
N ASP A 83 21.98 -18.09 -8.31
CA ASP A 83 21.83 -17.12 -9.41
C ASP A 83 20.35 -16.84 -9.68
N LYS A 84 19.49 -17.87 -9.67
CA LYS A 84 18.03 -17.72 -9.83
C LYS A 84 17.40 -16.94 -8.67
N GLU A 85 17.77 -17.24 -7.44
CA GLU A 85 17.24 -16.54 -6.27
C GLU A 85 17.72 -15.08 -6.21
N THR A 86 18.95 -14.82 -6.67
CA THR A 86 19.49 -13.47 -6.80
C THR A 86 18.68 -12.64 -7.80
N GLU A 87 18.30 -13.23 -8.93
CA GLU A 87 17.42 -12.57 -9.90
C GLU A 87 16.01 -12.34 -9.32
N HIS A 88 15.53 -13.26 -8.49
CA HIS A 88 14.28 -13.07 -7.75
C HIS A 88 14.36 -11.89 -6.79
N VAL A 89 15.45 -11.75 -6.02
CA VAL A 89 15.71 -10.60 -5.14
C VAL A 89 15.72 -9.29 -5.93
N ARG A 90 16.40 -9.24 -7.09
CA ARG A 90 16.40 -8.05 -7.96
C ARG A 90 15.00 -7.67 -8.43
N THR A 91 14.18 -8.65 -8.79
CA THR A 91 12.79 -8.43 -9.16
C THR A 91 11.98 -7.86 -7.99
N LEU A 92 12.17 -8.39 -6.78
CA LEU A 92 11.53 -7.87 -5.56
C LEU A 92 11.98 -6.43 -5.26
N ASP A 93 13.26 -6.12 -5.43
CA ASP A 93 13.81 -4.76 -5.24
C ASP A 93 13.17 -3.75 -6.19
N ASN A 94 13.02 -4.11 -7.46
CA ASN A 94 12.33 -3.26 -8.44
C ASN A 94 10.87 -3.01 -8.03
N GLN A 95 10.14 -4.06 -7.64
CA GLN A 95 8.76 -3.95 -7.18
C GLN A 95 8.62 -3.07 -5.93
N ILE A 96 9.54 -3.20 -4.98
CA ILE A 96 9.57 -2.39 -3.76
C ILE A 96 9.82 -0.92 -4.12
N CYS A 97 10.76 -0.65 -5.01
CA CYS A 97 11.07 0.71 -5.48
C CYS A 97 9.86 1.37 -6.15
N GLU A 98 9.15 0.65 -7.02
CA GLU A 98 7.93 1.14 -7.67
C GLU A 98 6.82 1.46 -6.66
N LEU A 99 6.59 0.57 -5.68
CA LEU A 99 5.59 0.78 -4.64
C LEU A 99 5.93 1.98 -3.75
N ASN A 100 7.21 2.19 -3.44
CA ASN A 100 7.66 3.36 -2.68
C ASN A 100 7.43 4.66 -3.48
N ARG A 101 7.79 4.69 -4.76
CA ARG A 101 7.52 5.84 -5.64
C ARG A 101 6.02 6.11 -5.78
N GLU A 102 5.19 5.08 -5.83
CA GLU A 102 3.74 5.24 -5.80
C GLU A 102 3.27 5.85 -4.46
N SER A 103 3.85 5.42 -3.34
CA SER A 103 3.53 5.96 -2.02
C SER A 103 3.89 7.43 -1.91
N GLU A 104 5.08 7.81 -2.38
CA GLU A 104 5.54 9.21 -2.41
C GLU A 104 4.65 10.08 -3.29
N ARG A 105 4.31 9.62 -4.50
CA ARG A 105 3.39 10.35 -5.39
C ARG A 105 2.03 10.59 -4.75
N ARG A 106 1.48 9.58 -4.08
CA ARG A 106 0.21 9.69 -3.36
C ARG A 106 0.29 10.61 -2.14
N HIS A 107 1.46 10.72 -1.52
CA HIS A 107 1.69 11.63 -0.39
C HIS A 107 1.80 13.08 -0.85
N LEU A 108 2.46 13.33 -2.00
CA LEU A 108 2.62 14.68 -2.59
C LEU A 108 1.37 15.20 -3.30
N ALA A 109 0.43 14.31 -3.66
CA ALA A 109 -0.83 14.68 -4.30
C ALA A 109 -1.95 15.11 -3.31
N ILE A 110 -1.60 15.31 -2.04
CA ILE A 110 -2.47 15.82 -0.96
C ILE A 110 -2.24 17.32 -0.82
#